data_AF-A0A0Q9CBK1-F1
#
_entry.id   AF-A0A0Q9CBK1-F1
#
_cell.length_a   1.000
_cell.length_b   1.000
_cell.length_c   1.000
_cell.angle_alpha   90.00
_cell.angle_beta   90.00
_cell.angle_gamma   90.00
#
_symmetry.space_group_name_H-M   'P 1'
#
loop_
_entity.id
_entity.type
_entity.pdbx_description
1 polymer ?
#
loop_
_entity_poly.entity_id
_entity_poly.type
_entity_poly.pdbx_seq_one_letter_code
_entity_poly.pdbx_strand_id
1 'polypeptide(L)'
;MSSDTHTAPAAPPPDAPVLEARGLTKHFPVRGLRSNAVVHAVDGVDVSLRSGQVVALVGESGSGKSTIARLLARLYTQTSGEILLHGEPVTAHRGRAFRRYCRRVQMIFQDPFGSLNPVHTIRYTLTRSLRIHQPRLRGQALEDALAALLNRVQLQPERYVDKYPHELSGGQRQRVAIARALAADPEVLLADEPISMLDVSIRIGILNLLKDLRDRLGIAILYITHDIASARYFADETRVMYAGRIVEHGESELVTQEPAHPYTQLLVRSAPDPENLAAQDRTGANGEPPSMVRPPEGCRFSPRCPFATDLCRSKVPDLVDVGDGRKVACWGYVGASDVEPAERDLIPALGSARVGVSA
;
A
#
# COMPACT_ATOMS: atom_id res chain seq x y z
N MET A 1 6.87 41.66 29.16
CA MET A 1 7.76 41.17 28.10
C MET A 1 8.07 39.72 28.41
N SER A 2 7.27 38.80 27.89
CA SER A 2 7.50 37.36 28.01
C SER A 2 7.59 36.83 26.60
N SER A 3 8.80 36.50 26.18
CA SER A 3 9.14 35.97 24.87
C SER A 3 8.76 34.49 24.81
N ASP A 4 7.60 34.19 24.22
CA ASP A 4 7.23 32.84 23.83
C ASP A 4 8.12 32.40 22.66
N THR A 5 9.18 31.67 23.00
CA THR A 5 10.07 31.04 22.04
C THR A 5 9.35 29.81 21.50
N HIS A 6 8.70 29.96 20.35
CA HIS A 6 8.09 28.85 19.62
C HIS A 6 9.21 27.98 19.04
N THR A 7 9.72 27.04 19.83
CA THR A 7 10.70 26.04 19.39
C THR A 7 10.10 25.24 18.25
N ALA A 8 10.65 25.39 17.05
CA ALA A 8 10.31 24.55 15.91
C ALA A 8 10.59 23.08 16.27
N PRO A 9 9.72 22.12 15.91
CA PRO A 9 9.97 20.72 16.22
C PRO A 9 11.28 20.28 15.57
N ALA A 10 12.13 19.62 16.36
CA ALA A 10 13.39 19.06 15.90
C ALA A 10 13.14 18.11 14.72
N ALA A 11 13.99 18.16 13.71
CA ALA A 11 13.92 17.21 12.59
C ALA A 11 14.05 15.79 13.17
N PRO A 12 13.14 14.86 12.81
CA PRO A 12 13.20 13.50 13.32
C PRO A 12 14.49 12.82 12.83
N PRO A 13 15.00 11.81 13.58
CA PRO A 13 16.23 11.12 13.21
C PRO A 13 16.12 10.51 11.80
N PRO A 14 17.25 10.34 11.09
CA PRO A 14 17.26 9.92 9.69
C PRO A 14 16.54 8.59 9.41
N ASP A 15 16.40 7.74 10.43
CA ASP A 15 15.66 6.48 10.39
C ASP A 15 14.30 6.52 11.11
N ALA A 16 13.68 7.68 11.31
CA ALA A 16 12.32 7.73 11.85
C ALA A 16 11.27 7.56 10.73
N PRO A 17 10.12 6.91 11.00
CA PRO A 17 9.02 6.86 10.06
C PRO A 17 8.44 8.28 9.86
N VAL A 18 8.27 8.66 8.59
CA VAL A 18 7.57 9.89 8.20
C VAL A 18 6.08 9.74 8.47
N LEU A 19 5.49 8.60 8.11
CA LEU A 19 4.09 8.28 8.36
C LEU A 19 3.98 6.88 8.97
N GLU A 20 3.20 6.77 10.03
CA GLU A 20 3.00 5.53 10.76
C GLU A 20 1.52 5.33 11.08
N ALA A 21 1.07 4.09 11.00
CA ALA A 21 -0.21 3.64 11.52
C ALA A 21 0.04 2.53 12.54
N ARG A 22 -0.58 2.64 13.71
CA ARG A 22 -0.46 1.65 14.79
C ARG A 22 -1.82 1.11 15.19
N GLY A 23 -1.95 -0.22 15.19
CA GLY A 23 -3.18 -0.94 15.53
C GLY A 23 -4.39 -0.49 14.71
N LEU A 24 -4.19 -0.05 13.47
CA LEU A 24 -5.20 0.63 12.69
C LEU A 24 -6.36 -0.31 12.38
N THR A 25 -7.57 0.10 12.77
CA THR A 25 -8.78 -0.71 12.59
C THR A 25 -9.87 0.10 11.92
N LYS A 26 -10.60 -0.51 10.98
CA LYS A 26 -11.76 0.09 10.34
C LYS A 26 -12.85 -0.92 10.10
N HIS A 27 -13.97 -0.70 10.79
CA HIS A 27 -15.21 -1.43 10.60
C HIS A 27 -16.24 -0.55 9.91
N PHE A 28 -16.91 -1.09 8.88
CA PHE A 28 -18.01 -0.41 8.20
C PHE A 28 -19.35 -1.01 8.61
N PRO A 29 -20.32 -0.21 9.07
CA PRO A 29 -21.65 -0.73 9.38
C PRO A 29 -22.35 -1.20 8.10
N VAL A 30 -22.96 -2.39 8.14
CA VAL A 30 -23.81 -2.89 7.05
C VAL A 30 -25.20 -2.26 7.19
N ARG A 31 -25.65 -1.51 6.19
CA ARG A 31 -26.98 -0.87 6.22
C ARG A 31 -28.09 -1.92 6.05
N GLY A 32 -28.91 -2.09 7.10
CA GLY A 32 -30.16 -2.87 7.08
C GLY A 32 -30.97 -2.60 8.35
N LEU A 33 -32.30 -2.57 8.25
CA LEU A 33 -33.23 -2.11 9.31
C LEU A 33 -33.13 -2.83 10.66
N ARG A 34 -32.42 -3.97 10.76
CA ARG A 34 -32.27 -4.80 11.98
C ARG A 34 -30.90 -5.48 12.14
N SER A 35 -29.86 -5.03 11.46
CA SER A 35 -28.55 -5.69 11.49
C SER A 35 -27.49 -4.86 12.21
N ASN A 36 -26.88 -5.41 13.25
CA ASN A 36 -25.65 -4.88 13.88
C ASN A 36 -24.37 -5.37 13.18
N ALA A 37 -24.49 -5.96 11.98
CA ALA A 37 -23.36 -6.51 11.27
C ALA A 37 -22.39 -5.42 10.81
N VAL A 38 -21.10 -5.69 10.94
CA VAL A 38 -20.02 -4.80 10.50
C VAL A 38 -19.08 -5.55 9.56
N VAL A 39 -18.58 -4.85 8.55
CA VAL A 39 -17.50 -5.34 7.68
C VAL A 39 -16.16 -4.97 8.32
N HIS A 40 -15.40 -5.99 8.69
CA HIS A 40 -14.08 -5.93 9.30
C HIS A 40 -12.99 -5.64 8.25
N ALA A 41 -13.00 -4.45 7.65
CA ALA A 41 -12.16 -4.12 6.49
C ALA A 41 -10.66 -4.02 6.82
N VAL A 42 -10.31 -3.56 8.02
CA VAL A 42 -8.94 -3.50 8.54
C VAL A 42 -9.01 -3.81 10.03
N ASP A 43 -8.17 -4.69 10.55
CA ASP A 43 -8.14 -5.08 11.96
C ASP A 43 -6.71 -5.12 12.51
N GLY A 44 -6.36 -4.12 13.31
CA GLY A 44 -5.08 -4.08 14.03
C GLY A 44 -3.86 -4.07 13.11
N VAL A 45 -3.90 -3.29 12.03
CA VAL A 45 -2.80 -3.23 11.07
C VAL A 45 -1.79 -2.16 11.43
N ASP A 46 -0.53 -2.55 11.49
CA ASP A 46 0.62 -1.65 11.64
C ASP A 46 1.30 -1.40 10.28
N VAL A 47 1.59 -0.13 9.97
CA VAL A 47 2.30 0.27 8.75
C VAL A 47 3.21 1.45 9.09
N SER A 48 4.51 1.30 8.87
CA SER A 48 5.49 2.38 8.92
C SER A 48 6.00 2.69 7.51
N LEU A 49 6.18 3.98 7.20
CA LEU A 49 6.76 4.49 5.95
C LEU A 49 7.92 5.43 6.28
N ARG A 50 9.10 5.18 5.70
CA ARG A 50 10.30 6.01 5.88
C ARG A 50 10.61 6.79 4.62
N SER A 51 11.29 7.93 4.77
CA SER A 51 11.72 8.75 3.64
C SER A 51 12.62 7.93 2.70
N GLY A 52 12.41 8.08 1.40
CA GLY A 52 13.18 7.36 0.39
C GLY A 52 12.93 5.85 0.31
N GLN A 53 11.93 5.31 1.02
CA GLN A 53 11.58 3.89 0.96
C GLN A 53 10.20 3.66 0.34
N VAL A 54 10.04 2.49 -0.29
CA VAL A 54 8.78 1.97 -0.80
C VAL A 54 8.40 0.74 0.01
N VAL A 55 7.20 0.82 0.61
CA VAL A 55 6.54 -0.34 1.20
C VAL A 55 5.43 -0.78 0.27
N ALA A 56 5.49 -2.03 -0.19
CA ALA A 56 4.39 -2.66 -0.89
C ALA A 56 3.36 -3.23 0.09
N LEU A 57 2.08 -3.02 -0.19
CA LEU A 57 0.96 -3.69 0.46
C LEU A 57 0.25 -4.56 -0.58
N VAL A 58 0.38 -5.87 -0.45
CA VAL A 58 -0.06 -6.87 -1.45
C VAL A 58 -1.19 -7.73 -0.91
N GLY A 59 -2.07 -8.20 -1.77
CA GLY A 59 -3.13 -9.16 -1.41
C GLY A 59 -4.26 -9.22 -2.44
N GLU A 60 -5.16 -10.18 -2.29
CA GLU A 60 -6.33 -10.38 -3.15
C GLU A 60 -7.27 -9.16 -3.11
N SER A 61 -8.10 -9.00 -4.13
CA SER A 61 -9.15 -7.97 -4.15
C SER A 61 -10.05 -8.11 -2.90
N GLY A 62 -10.44 -6.98 -2.30
CA GLY A 62 -11.26 -6.98 -1.09
C GLY A 62 -10.51 -7.28 0.22
N SER A 63 -9.19 -7.50 0.20
CA SER A 63 -8.42 -7.77 1.43
C SER A 63 -8.27 -6.56 2.38
N GLY A 64 -8.63 -5.35 1.97
CA GLY A 64 -8.58 -4.13 2.81
C GLY A 64 -7.51 -3.10 2.45
N LYS A 65 -6.65 -3.38 1.46
CA LYS A 65 -5.50 -2.51 1.07
C LYS A 65 -5.90 -1.07 0.78
N SER A 66 -6.89 -0.90 -0.10
CA SER A 66 -7.38 0.41 -0.51
C SER A 66 -8.13 1.13 0.63
N THR A 67 -8.59 0.40 1.67
CA THR A 67 -9.13 1.00 2.90
C THR A 67 -8.01 1.62 3.72
N ILE A 68 -6.85 0.96 3.84
CA ILE A 68 -5.66 1.50 4.54
C ILE A 68 -5.20 2.80 3.89
N ALA A 69 -5.04 2.84 2.56
CA ALA A 69 -4.67 4.10 1.89
C ALA A 69 -5.69 5.21 2.13
N ARG A 70 -6.99 4.92 2.14
CA ARG A 70 -8.03 5.93 2.43
C ARG A 70 -8.03 6.40 3.89
N LEU A 71 -7.67 5.54 4.85
CA LEU A 71 -7.48 5.92 6.24
C LEU A 71 -6.26 6.84 6.40
N LEU A 72 -5.13 6.47 5.80
CA LEU A 72 -3.92 7.28 5.78
C LEU A 72 -4.14 8.60 5.04
N ALA A 73 -4.89 8.63 3.93
CA ALA A 73 -5.27 9.86 3.25
C ALA A 73 -6.32 10.69 4.01
N ARG A 74 -6.79 10.20 5.17
CA ARG A 74 -7.82 10.83 6.02
C ARG A 74 -9.17 11.03 5.30
N LEU A 75 -9.43 10.20 4.29
CA LEU A 75 -10.72 10.10 3.59
C LEU A 75 -11.73 9.29 4.42
N TYR A 76 -11.24 8.35 5.22
CA TYR A 76 -12.00 7.65 6.24
C TYR A 76 -11.45 7.93 7.63
N THR A 77 -12.35 7.90 8.61
CA THR A 77 -11.99 7.89 10.04
C THR A 77 -11.85 6.44 10.48
N GLN A 78 -10.74 6.13 11.15
CA GLN A 78 -10.49 4.83 11.77
C GLN A 78 -11.50 4.55 12.89
N THR A 79 -11.79 3.28 13.13
CA THR A 79 -12.59 2.84 14.28
C THR A 79 -11.75 2.85 15.56
N SER A 80 -10.50 2.40 15.47
CA SER A 80 -9.49 2.47 16.53
C SER A 80 -8.08 2.48 15.92
N GLY A 81 -7.07 2.65 16.79
CA GLY A 81 -5.68 2.86 16.39
C GLY A 81 -5.35 4.32 16.10
N GLU A 82 -4.08 4.56 15.80
CA GLU A 82 -3.54 5.91 15.59
C GLU A 82 -2.80 6.02 14.26
N ILE A 83 -2.79 7.24 13.71
CA ILE A 83 -1.98 7.64 12.56
C ILE A 83 -1.05 8.74 13.05
N LEU A 84 0.25 8.55 12.87
CA LEU A 84 1.27 9.49 13.29
C LEU A 84 2.03 10.03 12.08
N LEU A 85 2.29 11.34 12.05
CA LEU A 85 3.11 12.01 11.05
C LEU A 85 4.31 12.62 11.76
N HIS A 86 5.53 12.15 11.46
CA HIS A 86 6.74 12.48 12.22
C HIS A 86 6.61 12.23 13.73
N GLY A 87 5.96 11.12 14.10
CA GLY A 87 5.68 10.75 15.48
C GLY A 87 4.56 11.54 16.16
N GLU A 88 3.95 12.54 15.49
CA GLU A 88 2.83 13.31 16.05
C GLU A 88 1.47 12.74 15.64
N PRO A 89 0.54 12.50 16.58
CA PRO A 89 -0.80 12.01 16.27
C PRO A 89 -1.61 12.95 15.36
N VAL A 90 -2.18 12.39 14.30
CA VAL A 90 -2.99 13.12 13.32
C VAL A 90 -4.48 12.98 13.66
N THR A 91 -5.01 13.94 14.41
CA THR A 91 -6.43 13.95 14.83
C THR A 91 -7.32 14.82 13.94
N ALA A 92 -6.74 15.79 13.22
CA ALA A 92 -7.50 16.74 12.43
C ALA A 92 -8.17 16.09 11.21
N HIS A 93 -9.44 16.45 10.95
CA HIS A 93 -10.19 16.07 9.75
C HIS A 93 -10.63 17.28 8.89
N ARG A 94 -10.49 18.50 9.41
CA ARG A 94 -10.88 19.75 8.74
C ARG A 94 -9.93 20.90 9.12
N GLY A 95 -10.08 22.03 8.44
CA GLY A 95 -9.36 23.27 8.78
C GLY A 95 -7.88 23.28 8.37
N ARG A 96 -7.09 24.16 9.01
CA ARG A 96 -5.69 24.41 8.65
C ARG A 96 -4.77 23.21 8.93
N ALA A 97 -4.96 22.54 10.05
CA ALA A 97 -4.18 21.35 10.42
C ALA A 97 -4.38 20.21 9.41
N PHE A 98 -5.63 19.93 9.03
CA PHE A 98 -5.93 18.95 7.99
C PHE A 98 -5.33 19.31 6.63
N ARG A 99 -5.41 20.59 6.20
CA ARG A 99 -4.76 21.01 4.95
C ARG A 99 -3.24 20.86 4.97
N ARG A 100 -2.59 21.08 6.13
CA ARG A 100 -1.15 20.84 6.31
C ARG A 100 -0.82 19.35 6.17
N TYR A 101 -1.64 18.49 6.78
CA TYR A 101 -1.53 17.04 6.61
C TYR A 101 -1.67 16.62 5.15
N CYS A 102 -2.76 17.04 4.48
CA CYS A 102 -2.98 16.72 3.06
C CYS A 102 -1.84 17.20 2.17
N ARG A 103 -1.18 18.33 2.48
CA ARG A 103 -0.02 18.75 1.68
C ARG A 103 1.13 17.74 1.76
N ARG A 104 1.35 17.13 2.93
CA ARG A 104 2.44 16.17 3.16
C ARG A 104 2.11 14.75 2.68
N VAL A 105 0.85 14.34 2.77
CA VAL A 105 0.38 12.99 2.40
C VAL A 105 -0.59 13.09 1.23
N GLN A 106 -0.15 12.63 0.06
CA GLN A 106 -0.93 12.66 -1.17
C GLN A 106 -1.25 11.25 -1.65
N MET A 107 -2.38 11.10 -2.35
CA MET A 107 -2.86 9.81 -2.84
C MET A 107 -2.95 9.82 -4.37
N ILE A 108 -2.47 8.74 -4.99
CA ILE A 108 -2.70 8.39 -6.38
C ILE A 108 -3.77 7.30 -6.38
N PHE A 109 -4.90 7.57 -7.02
CA PHE A 109 -6.05 6.67 -7.05
C PHE A 109 -5.89 5.59 -8.13
N GLN A 110 -6.57 4.45 -7.92
CA GLN A 110 -6.60 3.28 -8.80
C GLN A 110 -7.07 3.59 -10.23
N ASP A 111 -8.07 4.45 -10.37
CA ASP A 111 -8.64 4.81 -11.68
C ASP A 111 -8.15 6.19 -12.14
N PRO A 112 -7.16 6.27 -13.04
CA PRO A 112 -6.75 7.55 -13.62
C PRO A 112 -7.88 8.22 -14.42
N PHE A 113 -8.76 7.45 -15.05
CA PHE A 113 -9.85 7.95 -15.88
C PHE A 113 -10.94 8.62 -15.04
N GLY A 114 -11.37 7.97 -13.96
CA GLY A 114 -12.32 8.54 -13.00
C GLY A 114 -11.73 9.66 -12.15
N SER A 115 -10.40 9.70 -11.99
CA SER A 115 -9.77 10.75 -11.17
C SER A 115 -9.62 12.10 -11.90
N LEU A 116 -9.63 12.13 -13.24
CA LEU A 116 -9.50 13.35 -14.03
C LEU A 116 -10.85 13.75 -14.62
N ASN A 117 -11.29 15.00 -14.39
CA ASN A 117 -12.53 15.48 -15.00
C ASN A 117 -12.35 15.65 -16.53
N PRO A 118 -13.10 14.92 -17.37
CA PRO A 118 -12.89 14.91 -18.82
C PRO A 118 -13.20 16.24 -19.52
N VAL A 119 -13.95 17.14 -18.88
CA VAL A 119 -14.31 18.46 -19.45
C VAL A 119 -13.29 19.56 -19.16
N HIS A 120 -12.23 19.25 -18.44
CA HIS A 120 -11.19 20.21 -18.08
C HIS A 120 -9.84 19.81 -18.64
N THR A 121 -9.04 20.80 -19.04
CA THR A 121 -7.69 20.57 -19.55
C THR A 121 -6.73 20.11 -18.45
N ILE A 122 -5.57 19.61 -18.86
CA ILE A 122 -4.48 19.27 -17.95
C ILE A 122 -4.02 20.52 -17.19
N ARG A 123 -3.90 21.67 -17.88
CA ARG A 123 -3.64 22.99 -17.30
C ARG A 123 -4.59 23.28 -16.15
N TYR A 124 -5.89 23.17 -16.38
CA TYR A 124 -6.90 23.44 -15.35
C TYR A 124 -6.68 22.55 -14.12
N THR A 125 -6.50 21.25 -14.36
CA THR A 125 -6.37 20.25 -13.29
C THR A 125 -5.13 20.49 -12.42
N LEU A 126 -3.97 20.68 -13.06
CA LEU A 126 -2.70 20.87 -12.36
C LEU A 126 -2.61 22.25 -11.70
N THR A 127 -3.08 23.30 -12.39
CA THR A 127 -3.15 24.66 -11.82
C THR A 127 -4.00 24.70 -10.56
N ARG A 128 -5.12 23.97 -10.53
CA ARG A 128 -5.96 23.88 -9.32
C ARG A 128 -5.19 23.27 -8.16
N SER A 129 -4.46 22.19 -8.39
CA SER A 129 -3.63 21.55 -7.36
C SER A 129 -2.54 22.50 -6.84
N LEU A 130 -1.81 23.14 -7.75
CA LEU A 130 -0.78 24.15 -7.41
C LEU A 130 -1.38 25.30 -6.61
N ARG A 131 -2.56 25.83 -6.96
CA ARG A 131 -3.19 26.93 -6.23
C ARG A 131 -3.67 26.52 -4.82
N ILE A 132 -4.04 25.26 -4.62
CA ILE A 132 -4.46 24.74 -3.31
C ILE A 132 -3.26 24.63 -2.37
N HIS A 133 -2.15 24.08 -2.86
CA HIS A 133 -0.99 23.75 -2.02
C HIS A 133 0.09 24.84 -2.00
N GLN A 134 0.17 25.65 -3.05
CA GLN A 134 1.15 26.72 -3.26
C GLN A 134 0.43 28.03 -3.65
N PRO A 135 -0.40 28.61 -2.75
CA PRO A 135 -1.30 29.72 -3.08
C PRO A 135 -0.58 31.02 -3.50
N ARG A 136 0.73 31.11 -3.24
CA ARG A 136 1.58 32.25 -3.60
C ARG A 136 1.98 32.27 -5.09
N LEU A 137 1.89 31.14 -5.80
CA LEU A 137 2.22 31.07 -7.23
C LEU A 137 1.19 31.84 -8.07
N ARG A 138 1.68 32.77 -8.91
CA ARG A 138 0.89 33.65 -9.78
C ARG A 138 1.69 34.00 -11.03
N GLY A 139 0.99 34.39 -12.11
CA GLY A 139 1.60 34.85 -13.35
C GLY A 139 2.64 33.86 -13.88
N GLN A 140 3.80 34.36 -14.29
CA GLN A 140 4.88 33.54 -14.84
C GLN A 140 5.35 32.44 -13.88
N ALA A 141 5.43 32.70 -12.57
CA ALA A 141 5.86 31.70 -11.60
C ALA A 141 4.90 30.48 -11.52
N LEU A 142 3.61 30.68 -11.82
CA LEU A 142 2.65 29.59 -11.91
C LEU A 142 2.84 28.77 -13.20
N GLU A 143 3.14 29.44 -14.31
CA GLU A 143 3.45 28.78 -15.59
C GLU A 143 4.74 27.96 -15.51
N ASP A 144 5.79 28.52 -14.90
CA ASP A 144 7.06 27.82 -14.68
C ASP A 144 6.87 26.59 -13.78
N ALA A 145 6.08 26.71 -12.71
CA ALA A 145 5.75 25.60 -11.82
C ALA A 145 4.93 24.51 -12.54
N LEU A 146 4.00 24.89 -13.41
CA LEU A 146 3.22 23.95 -14.22
C LEU A 146 4.10 23.19 -15.21
N ALA A 147 5.00 23.89 -15.90
CA ALA A 147 5.96 23.27 -16.81
C ALA A 147 6.92 22.34 -16.07
N ALA A 148 7.49 22.77 -14.94
CA ALA A 148 8.34 21.94 -14.11
C ALA A 148 7.62 20.68 -13.63
N LEU A 149 6.34 20.79 -13.25
CA LEU A 149 5.54 19.66 -12.79
C LEU A 149 5.30 18.61 -13.87
N LEU A 150 5.00 19.04 -15.11
CA LEU A 150 4.85 18.13 -16.26
C LEU A 150 6.19 17.47 -16.63
N ASN A 151 7.30 18.21 -16.59
CA ASN A 151 8.64 17.68 -16.81
C ASN A 151 9.02 16.61 -15.78
N ARG A 152 8.68 16.80 -14.49
CA ARG A 152 8.90 15.78 -13.43
C ARG A 152 8.25 14.44 -13.76
N VAL A 153 7.12 14.43 -14.48
CA VAL A 153 6.43 13.20 -14.90
C VAL A 153 6.74 12.79 -16.34
N GLN A 154 7.79 13.37 -16.93
CA GLN A 154 8.28 13.13 -18.29
C GLN A 154 7.18 13.39 -19.35
N LEU A 155 6.39 14.44 -19.16
CA LEU A 155 5.47 14.97 -20.15
C LEU A 155 5.95 16.35 -20.61
N GLN A 156 6.15 16.52 -21.91
CA GLN A 156 6.55 17.79 -22.51
C GLN A 156 5.44 18.85 -22.33
N PRO A 157 5.66 19.93 -21.57
CA PRO A 157 4.64 20.92 -21.27
C PRO A 157 3.95 21.46 -22.52
N GLU A 158 4.72 21.82 -23.54
CA GLU A 158 4.27 22.44 -24.79
C GLU A 158 3.29 21.55 -25.56
N ARG A 159 3.41 20.22 -25.38
CA ARG A 159 2.58 19.24 -26.09
C ARG A 159 1.33 18.84 -25.31
N TYR A 160 1.37 18.89 -23.98
CA TYR A 160 0.37 18.23 -23.13
C TYR A 160 -0.45 19.17 -22.26
N VAL A 161 0.04 20.39 -21.99
CA VAL A 161 -0.56 21.28 -20.98
C VAL A 161 -2.00 21.68 -21.33
N ASP A 162 -2.29 21.95 -22.60
CA ASP A 162 -3.62 22.40 -23.05
C ASP A 162 -4.51 21.26 -23.54
N LYS A 163 -4.03 20.02 -23.48
CA LYS A 163 -4.83 18.84 -23.82
C LYS A 163 -5.89 18.54 -22.78
N TYR A 164 -6.94 17.84 -23.20
CA TYR A 164 -7.93 17.20 -22.37
C TYR A 164 -7.52 15.76 -22.03
N PRO A 165 -8.02 15.20 -20.91
CA PRO A 165 -7.75 13.81 -20.55
C PRO A 165 -8.06 12.84 -21.68
N HIS A 166 -9.15 13.04 -22.43
CA HIS A 166 -9.55 12.14 -23.51
C HIS A 166 -8.56 12.06 -24.68
N GLU A 167 -7.65 13.03 -24.81
CA GLU A 167 -6.61 13.09 -25.85
C GLU A 167 -5.28 12.42 -25.42
N LEU A 168 -5.26 11.81 -24.23
CA LEU A 168 -4.09 11.16 -23.64
C LEU A 168 -4.23 9.64 -23.61
N SER A 169 -3.11 8.93 -23.81
CA SER A 169 -3.01 7.50 -23.55
C SER A 169 -3.16 7.19 -22.05
N GLY A 170 -3.46 5.93 -21.69
CA GLY A 170 -3.60 5.53 -20.28
C GLY A 170 -2.38 5.89 -19.43
N GLY A 171 -1.17 5.61 -19.93
CA GLY A 171 0.07 5.99 -19.26
C GLY A 171 0.28 7.50 -19.10
N GLN A 172 -0.11 8.29 -20.10
CA GLN A 172 -0.04 9.75 -20.03
C GLN A 172 -1.02 10.31 -18.99
N ARG A 173 -2.25 9.76 -18.91
CA ARG A 173 -3.21 10.12 -17.85
C ARG A 173 -2.69 9.77 -16.47
N GLN A 174 -2.06 8.59 -16.32
CA GLN A 174 -1.45 8.20 -15.05
C GLN A 174 -0.34 9.17 -14.64
N ARG A 175 0.52 9.58 -15.58
CA ARG A 175 1.55 10.61 -15.35
C ARG A 175 0.93 11.94 -14.91
N VAL A 176 -0.19 12.37 -15.50
CA VAL A 176 -0.93 13.56 -15.03
C VAL A 176 -1.50 13.36 -13.62
N ALA A 177 -2.03 12.18 -13.30
CA ALA A 177 -2.52 11.87 -11.96
C ALA A 177 -1.40 11.94 -10.90
N ILE A 178 -0.21 11.42 -11.23
CA ILE A 178 1.00 11.54 -10.41
C ILE A 178 1.41 13.01 -10.27
N ALA A 179 1.48 13.77 -11.37
CA ALA A 179 1.79 15.20 -11.36
C ALA A 179 0.83 15.98 -10.44
N ARG A 180 -0.47 15.68 -10.48
CA ARG A 180 -1.45 16.33 -9.60
C ARG A 180 -1.12 16.14 -8.13
N ALA A 181 -0.70 14.94 -7.73
CA ALA A 181 -0.27 14.63 -6.36
C ALA A 181 1.04 15.36 -6.01
N LEU A 182 2.02 15.35 -6.92
CA LEU A 182 3.31 16.02 -6.74
C LEU A 182 3.22 17.55 -6.65
N ALA A 183 2.15 18.17 -7.14
CA ALA A 183 1.95 19.62 -7.03
C ALA A 183 1.95 20.14 -5.58
N ALA A 184 1.69 19.25 -4.60
CA ALA A 184 1.75 19.58 -3.18
C ALA A 184 3.18 19.61 -2.60
N ASP A 185 4.16 19.10 -3.35
CA ASP A 185 5.50 18.68 -2.88
C ASP A 185 5.37 17.78 -1.63
N PRO A 186 4.76 16.58 -1.78
CA PRO A 186 4.47 15.70 -0.66
C PRO A 186 5.73 15.02 -0.12
N GLU A 187 5.64 14.60 1.14
CA GLU A 187 6.64 13.75 1.80
C GLU A 187 6.25 12.27 1.70
N VAL A 188 4.96 11.99 1.48
CA VAL A 188 4.39 10.64 1.35
C VAL A 188 3.45 10.55 0.15
N LEU A 189 3.63 9.50 -0.66
CA LEU A 189 2.71 9.11 -1.73
C LEU A 189 2.04 7.76 -1.43
N LEU A 190 0.72 7.77 -1.37
CA LEU A 190 -0.12 6.58 -1.25
C LEU A 190 -0.60 6.17 -2.63
N ALA A 191 0.04 5.17 -3.24
CA ALA A 191 -0.26 4.73 -4.59
C ALA A 191 -1.17 3.50 -4.57
N ASP A 192 -2.48 3.72 -4.73
CA ASP A 192 -3.51 2.66 -4.72
C ASP A 192 -3.66 2.07 -6.13
N GLU A 193 -3.01 0.93 -6.39
CA GLU A 193 -3.00 0.25 -7.70
C GLU A 193 -2.67 1.17 -8.90
N PRO A 194 -1.54 1.90 -8.88
CA PRO A 194 -1.25 2.93 -9.88
C PRO A 194 -1.01 2.40 -11.31
N ILE A 195 -1.01 1.08 -11.51
CA ILE A 195 -0.72 0.41 -12.79
C ILE A 195 -1.81 -0.58 -13.24
N SER A 196 -2.88 -0.78 -12.47
CA SER A 196 -3.83 -1.88 -12.71
C SER A 196 -4.63 -1.72 -14.01
N MET A 197 -4.96 -0.48 -14.39
CA MET A 197 -5.68 -0.15 -15.63
C MET A 197 -4.76 0.14 -16.82
N LEU A 198 -3.47 -0.24 -16.74
CA LEU A 198 -2.49 0.04 -17.78
C LEU A 198 -2.04 -1.23 -18.50
N ASP A 199 -1.79 -1.08 -19.80
CA ASP A 199 -1.13 -2.09 -20.63
C ASP A 199 0.21 -2.51 -20.03
N VAL A 200 0.53 -3.80 -20.15
CA VAL A 200 1.75 -4.40 -19.58
C VAL A 200 3.00 -3.63 -19.96
N SER A 201 3.10 -3.16 -21.21
CA SER A 201 4.24 -2.40 -21.73
C SER A 201 4.45 -1.04 -21.05
N ILE A 202 3.42 -0.46 -20.43
CA ILE A 202 3.47 0.86 -19.79
C ILE A 202 3.73 0.76 -18.29
N ARG A 203 3.38 -0.36 -17.64
CA ARG A 203 3.47 -0.55 -16.18
C ARG A 203 4.88 -0.27 -15.66
N ILE A 204 5.90 -0.88 -16.27
CA ILE A 204 7.31 -0.70 -15.90
C ILE A 204 7.72 0.77 -16.04
N GLY A 205 7.27 1.46 -17.08
CA GLY A 205 7.55 2.89 -17.27
C GLY A 205 7.00 3.77 -16.15
N ILE A 206 5.83 3.43 -15.59
CA ILE A 206 5.26 4.12 -14.42
C ILE A 206 5.99 3.76 -13.13
N LEU A 207 6.35 2.50 -12.92
CA LEU A 207 7.14 2.09 -11.75
C LEU A 207 8.52 2.77 -11.74
N ASN A 208 9.19 2.85 -12.89
CA ASN A 208 10.46 3.56 -13.04
C ASN A 208 10.32 5.06 -12.78
N LEU A 209 9.22 5.67 -13.20
CA LEU A 209 8.92 7.06 -12.85
C LEU A 209 8.77 7.23 -11.34
N LEU A 210 8.01 6.38 -10.66
CA LEU A 210 7.83 6.46 -9.21
C LEU A 210 9.15 6.23 -8.45
N LYS A 211 9.98 5.30 -8.95
CA LYS A 211 11.33 5.03 -8.44
C LYS A 211 12.22 6.27 -8.55
N ASP A 212 12.31 6.88 -9.73
CA ASP A 212 13.07 8.11 -9.95
C ASP A 212 12.58 9.27 -9.07
N LEU A 213 11.27 9.41 -8.90
CA LEU A 213 10.68 10.43 -8.04
C LEU A 213 11.02 10.21 -6.56
N ARG A 214 10.94 8.98 -6.06
CA ARG A 214 11.39 8.63 -4.71
C ARG A 214 12.85 9.00 -4.52
N ASP A 215 13.72 8.55 -5.43
CA ASP A 215 15.18 8.66 -5.27
C ASP A 215 15.61 10.14 -5.32
N ARG A 216 14.98 10.95 -6.18
CA ARG A 216 15.29 12.39 -6.30
C ARG A 216 14.69 13.26 -5.21
N LEU A 217 13.51 12.89 -4.71
CA LEU A 217 12.72 13.75 -3.80
C LEU A 217 12.68 13.24 -2.36
N GLY A 218 13.23 12.05 -2.07
CA GLY A 218 13.19 11.43 -0.75
C GLY A 218 11.78 11.05 -0.29
N ILE A 219 10.83 10.86 -1.21
CA ILE A 219 9.42 10.61 -0.88
C ILE A 219 9.24 9.19 -0.36
N ALA A 220 8.50 9.04 0.74
CA ALA A 220 8.05 7.74 1.21
C ALA A 220 6.85 7.26 0.38
N ILE A 221 6.85 6.00 -0.09
CA ILE A 221 5.75 5.49 -0.93
C ILE A 221 5.12 4.26 -0.28
N LEU A 222 3.79 4.29 -0.13
CA LEU A 222 3.00 3.09 0.07
C LEU A 222 2.47 2.64 -1.29
N TYR A 223 2.99 1.52 -1.80
CA TYR A 223 2.59 0.93 -3.08
C TYR A 223 1.58 -0.20 -2.85
N ILE A 224 0.32 0.02 -3.18
CA ILE A 224 -0.72 -1.00 -3.08
C ILE A 224 -0.87 -1.68 -4.43
N THR A 225 -0.83 -3.01 -4.43
CA THR A 225 -1.02 -3.82 -5.63
C THR A 225 -1.65 -5.16 -5.28
N HIS A 226 -2.22 -5.83 -6.28
CA HIS A 226 -2.56 -7.25 -6.20
C HIS A 226 -1.52 -8.13 -6.92
N ASP A 227 -0.58 -7.52 -7.65
CA ASP A 227 0.49 -8.19 -8.38
C ASP A 227 1.77 -8.22 -7.53
N ILE A 228 2.05 -9.37 -6.92
CA ILE A 228 3.22 -9.57 -6.06
C ILE A 228 4.55 -9.47 -6.84
N ALA A 229 4.57 -9.79 -8.13
CA ALA A 229 5.78 -9.65 -8.95
C ALA A 229 6.15 -8.18 -9.13
N SER A 230 5.15 -7.32 -9.33
CA SER A 230 5.37 -5.85 -9.37
C SER A 230 5.89 -5.30 -8.04
N ALA A 231 5.47 -5.89 -6.91
CA ALA A 231 5.96 -5.50 -5.58
C ALA A 231 7.44 -5.87 -5.42
N ARG A 232 7.85 -7.09 -5.80
CA ARG A 232 9.26 -7.51 -5.80
C ARG A 232 10.16 -6.56 -6.59
N TYR A 233 9.71 -6.09 -7.75
CA TYR A 233 10.50 -5.21 -8.60
C TYR A 233 10.68 -3.78 -8.03
N PHE A 234 9.67 -3.27 -7.32
CA PHE A 234 9.57 -1.84 -7.01
C PHE A 234 9.80 -1.49 -5.54
N ALA A 235 9.41 -2.39 -4.63
CA ALA A 235 9.41 -2.14 -3.20
C ALA A 235 10.66 -2.64 -2.49
N ASP A 236 11.00 -1.98 -1.39
CA ASP A 236 12.06 -2.37 -0.48
C ASP A 236 11.53 -3.40 0.54
N GLU A 237 10.32 -3.15 1.06
CA GLU A 237 9.60 -4.06 1.96
C GLU A 237 8.23 -4.45 1.39
N THR A 238 7.82 -5.70 1.60
CA THR A 238 6.47 -6.17 1.27
C THR A 238 5.71 -6.51 2.55
N ARG A 239 4.45 -6.09 2.61
CA ARG A 239 3.45 -6.50 3.60
C ARG A 239 2.30 -7.19 2.88
N VAL A 240 2.05 -8.45 3.22
CA VAL A 240 1.00 -9.27 2.64
C VAL A 240 -0.23 -9.18 3.52
N MET A 241 -1.35 -8.73 2.94
CA MET A 241 -2.61 -8.52 3.62
C MET A 241 -3.65 -9.53 3.16
N TYR A 242 -4.22 -10.27 4.11
CA TYR A 242 -5.32 -11.17 3.89
C TYR A 242 -6.50 -10.83 4.80
N ALA A 243 -7.67 -10.64 4.20
CA ALA A 243 -8.93 -10.41 4.88
C ALA A 243 -8.78 -9.47 6.09
N GLY A 244 -8.31 -8.24 5.89
CA GLY A 244 -8.24 -7.22 6.95
C GLY A 244 -6.98 -7.21 7.82
N ARG A 245 -6.09 -8.20 7.72
CA ARG A 245 -4.89 -8.34 8.57
C ARG A 245 -3.61 -8.52 7.75
N ILE A 246 -2.48 -8.10 8.31
CA ILE A 246 -1.16 -8.46 7.79
C ILE A 246 -0.86 -9.90 8.20
N VAL A 247 -0.50 -10.73 7.24
CA VAL A 247 -0.18 -12.15 7.47
C VAL A 247 1.31 -12.45 7.29
N GLU A 248 2.02 -11.62 6.56
CA GLU A 248 3.46 -11.73 6.36
C GLU A 248 4.06 -10.37 6.02
N HIS A 249 5.28 -10.13 6.48
CA HIS A 249 6.02 -8.89 6.26
C HIS A 249 7.53 -9.18 6.23
N GLY A 250 8.26 -8.51 5.34
CA GLY A 250 9.72 -8.57 5.29
C GLY A 250 10.26 -7.85 4.06
N GLU A 251 11.55 -8.03 3.77
CA GLU A 251 12.16 -7.57 2.52
C GLU A 251 11.40 -8.13 1.31
N SER A 252 11.18 -7.29 0.29
CA SER A 252 10.36 -7.67 -0.86
C SER A 252 10.90 -8.87 -1.63
N GLU A 253 12.23 -9.02 -1.70
CA GLU A 253 12.90 -10.17 -2.31
C GLU A 253 12.61 -11.46 -1.53
N LEU A 254 12.88 -11.46 -0.22
CA LEU A 254 12.68 -12.60 0.67
C LEU A 254 11.22 -13.07 0.70
N VAL A 255 10.26 -12.15 0.88
CA VAL A 255 8.82 -12.49 0.93
C VAL A 255 8.32 -13.12 -0.38
N THR A 256 8.96 -12.80 -1.50
CA THR A 256 8.54 -13.32 -2.82
C THR A 256 9.27 -14.62 -3.18
N GLN A 257 10.56 -14.75 -2.84
CA GLN A 257 11.35 -15.95 -3.17
C GLN A 257 11.14 -17.09 -2.17
N GLU A 258 11.00 -16.75 -0.88
CA GLU A 258 10.83 -17.70 0.22
C GLU A 258 9.56 -17.36 1.03
N PRO A 259 8.38 -17.38 0.40
CA PRO A 259 7.13 -17.04 1.08
C PRO A 259 6.84 -18.01 2.23
N ALA A 260 6.75 -17.50 3.45
CA ALA A 260 6.56 -18.32 4.64
C ALA A 260 5.07 -18.64 4.88
N HIS A 261 4.20 -17.64 4.81
CA HIS A 261 2.78 -17.86 5.06
C HIS A 261 2.13 -18.63 3.89
N PRO A 262 1.32 -19.68 4.13
CA PRO A 262 0.66 -20.46 3.07
C PRO A 262 -0.13 -19.62 2.05
N TYR A 263 -0.74 -18.53 2.50
CA TYR A 263 -1.39 -17.55 1.62
C TYR A 263 -0.39 -16.82 0.70
N THR A 264 0.77 -16.42 1.20
CA THR A 264 1.80 -15.78 0.38
C THR A 264 2.36 -16.75 -0.63
N GLN A 265 2.58 -18.01 -0.24
CA GLN A 265 2.98 -19.09 -1.16
C GLN A 265 1.98 -19.23 -2.31
N LEU A 266 0.68 -19.17 -2.00
CA LEU A 266 -0.39 -19.19 -3.00
C LEU A 266 -0.33 -17.97 -3.94
N LEU A 267 -0.14 -16.77 -3.40
CA LEU A 267 -0.03 -15.54 -4.20
C LEU A 267 1.14 -15.60 -5.18
N VAL A 268 2.32 -16.02 -4.70
CA VAL A 268 3.54 -16.14 -5.54
C VAL A 268 3.31 -17.13 -6.68
N ARG A 269 2.70 -18.29 -6.41
CA ARG A 269 2.39 -19.29 -7.44
C ARG A 269 1.32 -18.88 -8.44
N SER A 270 0.44 -17.99 -8.01
CA SER A 270 -0.61 -17.46 -8.88
C SER A 270 -0.07 -16.34 -9.78
N ALA A 271 1.13 -15.82 -9.49
CA ALA A 271 1.78 -14.82 -10.32
C ALA A 271 2.32 -15.49 -11.60
N PRO A 272 2.18 -14.86 -12.78
CA PRO A 272 2.74 -15.39 -14.01
C PRO A 272 4.27 -15.45 -13.92
N ASP A 273 4.84 -16.63 -14.13
CA ASP A 273 6.29 -16.80 -14.30
C ASP A 273 6.65 -16.68 -15.79
N PRO A 274 7.40 -15.64 -16.22
CA PRO A 274 7.81 -15.49 -17.61
C PRO A 274 8.74 -16.60 -18.08
N GLU A 275 9.50 -17.23 -17.18
CA GLU A 275 10.42 -18.33 -17.51
C GLU A 275 9.69 -19.69 -17.56
N ASN A 276 8.50 -19.76 -16.96
CA ASN A 276 7.73 -21.00 -16.86
C ASN A 276 6.23 -20.82 -17.13
N LEU A 277 5.90 -20.27 -18.31
CA LEU A 277 4.53 -20.08 -18.78
C LEU A 277 3.70 -21.37 -18.83
N ALA A 278 4.35 -22.54 -18.91
CA ALA A 278 3.72 -23.85 -19.00
C ALA A 278 3.36 -24.49 -17.64
N ALA A 279 3.94 -24.02 -16.53
CA ALA A 279 3.70 -24.57 -15.19
C ALA A 279 2.50 -23.94 -14.46
N GLN A 280 1.45 -23.55 -15.19
CA GLN A 280 0.16 -23.21 -14.59
C GLN A 280 -0.53 -24.49 -14.10
N ASP A 281 0.07 -25.13 -13.09
CA ASP A 281 -0.59 -26.19 -12.37
C ASP A 281 -1.73 -25.54 -11.58
N ARG A 282 -2.97 -25.82 -12.00
CA ARG A 282 -4.21 -25.26 -11.43
C ARG A 282 -4.51 -25.89 -10.07
N THR A 283 -3.60 -25.78 -9.12
CA THR A 283 -3.80 -26.31 -7.77
C THR A 283 -3.29 -25.31 -6.74
N GLY A 284 -4.16 -24.97 -5.77
CA GLY A 284 -3.66 -24.31 -4.56
C GLY A 284 -4.67 -23.62 -3.65
N ALA A 285 -5.86 -23.24 -4.13
CA ALA A 285 -6.88 -22.65 -3.27
C ALA A 285 -8.23 -23.32 -3.49
N ASN A 286 -8.60 -24.21 -2.59
CA ASN A 286 -9.99 -24.66 -2.49
C ASN A 286 -10.77 -23.62 -1.68
N GLY A 287 -11.78 -22.99 -2.29
CA GLY A 287 -12.78 -22.17 -1.58
C GLY A 287 -12.68 -20.66 -1.81
N GLU A 288 -13.76 -19.96 -1.45
CA GLU A 288 -13.89 -18.51 -1.56
C GLU A 288 -13.19 -17.78 -0.39
N PRO A 289 -12.73 -16.52 -0.58
CA PRO A 289 -12.29 -15.68 0.53
C PRO A 289 -13.35 -15.60 1.65
N PRO A 290 -12.93 -15.54 2.93
CA PRO A 290 -13.87 -15.52 4.05
C PRO A 290 -14.74 -14.27 4.02
N SER A 291 -15.95 -14.40 4.57
CA SER A 291 -16.81 -13.24 4.79
C SER A 291 -16.13 -12.24 5.72
N MET A 292 -15.96 -11.00 5.25
CA MET A 292 -15.48 -9.90 6.09
C MET A 292 -16.54 -9.41 7.09
N VAL A 293 -17.78 -9.90 6.98
CA VAL A 293 -18.88 -9.60 7.92
C VAL A 293 -18.87 -10.56 9.12
N ARG A 294 -18.49 -11.82 8.87
CA ARG A 294 -18.32 -12.87 9.89
C ARG A 294 -17.00 -13.57 9.64
N PRO A 295 -15.86 -12.93 9.97
CA PRO A 295 -14.57 -13.56 9.79
C PRO A 295 -14.46 -14.80 10.69
N PRO A 296 -13.65 -15.81 10.30
CA PRO A 296 -13.34 -16.94 11.19
C PRO A 296 -12.79 -16.46 12.55
N GLU A 297 -13.08 -17.22 13.61
CA GLU A 297 -12.65 -16.90 14.97
C GLU A 297 -11.11 -16.93 15.11
N GLY A 298 -10.47 -17.92 14.49
CA GLY A 298 -9.02 -18.06 14.44
C GLY A 298 -8.35 -17.40 13.23
N CYS A 299 -7.32 -18.07 12.69
CA CYS A 299 -6.67 -17.65 11.45
C CYS A 299 -7.68 -17.51 10.31
N ARG A 300 -7.75 -16.31 9.70
CA ARG A 300 -8.70 -16.01 8.62
C ARG A 300 -8.47 -16.87 7.38
N PHE A 301 -7.24 -17.34 7.17
CA PHE A 301 -6.90 -18.21 6.04
C PHE A 301 -7.15 -19.70 6.33
N SER A 302 -7.49 -20.09 7.56
CA SER A 302 -7.69 -21.50 7.94
C SER A 302 -8.70 -22.28 7.06
N PRO A 303 -9.77 -21.69 6.49
CA PRO A 303 -10.68 -22.44 5.61
C PRO A 303 -10.06 -22.82 4.25
N ARG A 304 -9.05 -22.07 3.79
CA ARG A 304 -8.36 -22.28 2.50
C ARG A 304 -6.96 -22.89 2.67
N CYS A 305 -6.44 -22.94 3.89
CA CYS A 305 -5.09 -23.41 4.19
C CYS A 305 -5.04 -24.94 4.20
N PRO A 306 -4.19 -25.59 3.38
CA PRO A 306 -4.04 -27.05 3.38
C PRO A 306 -3.30 -27.59 4.62
N PHE A 307 -2.71 -26.70 5.41
CA PHE A 307 -2.00 -27.02 6.66
C PHE A 307 -2.80 -26.61 7.91
N ALA A 308 -4.09 -26.31 7.77
CA ALA A 308 -4.91 -25.85 8.89
C ALA A 308 -5.06 -26.92 9.99
N THR A 309 -4.78 -26.53 11.23
CA THR A 309 -5.02 -27.33 12.45
C THR A 309 -6.20 -26.77 13.24
N ASP A 310 -6.62 -27.45 14.32
CA ASP A 310 -7.69 -26.96 15.21
C ASP A 310 -7.30 -25.66 15.93
N LEU A 311 -6.01 -25.47 16.19
CA LEU A 311 -5.49 -24.21 16.74
C LEU A 311 -5.70 -23.05 15.76
N CYS A 312 -5.50 -23.29 14.45
CA CYS A 312 -5.78 -22.30 13.40
C CYS A 312 -7.26 -21.91 13.33
N ARG A 313 -8.20 -22.77 13.74
CA ARG A 313 -9.64 -22.50 13.69
C ARG A 313 -10.14 -21.71 14.90
N SER A 314 -9.49 -21.89 16.05
CA SER A 314 -9.92 -21.36 17.35
C SER A 314 -9.16 -20.12 17.81
N LYS A 315 -7.92 -19.90 17.34
CA LYS A 315 -7.08 -18.76 17.76
C LYS A 315 -6.42 -18.05 16.58
N VAL A 316 -6.38 -16.73 16.66
CA VAL A 316 -5.67 -15.91 15.68
C VAL A 316 -4.17 -15.94 16.00
N PRO A 317 -3.30 -16.30 15.04
CA PRO A 317 -1.86 -16.24 15.26
C PRO A 317 -1.38 -14.79 15.34
N ASP A 318 -0.43 -14.53 16.25
CA ASP A 318 0.30 -13.27 16.31
C ASP A 318 1.34 -13.19 15.20
N LEU A 319 1.74 -11.97 14.85
CA LEU A 319 2.79 -11.71 13.88
C LEU A 319 4.16 -11.95 14.57
N VAL A 320 4.74 -13.14 14.39
CA VAL A 320 6.00 -13.55 15.03
C VAL A 320 7.19 -13.35 14.09
N ASP A 321 8.35 -13.01 14.65
CA ASP A 321 9.60 -12.91 13.91
C ASP A 321 10.13 -14.31 13.58
N VAL A 322 10.51 -14.54 12.32
CA VAL A 322 11.03 -15.82 11.82
C VAL A 322 12.48 -15.72 11.34
N GLY A 323 13.14 -14.59 11.58
CA GLY A 323 14.51 -14.30 11.11
C GLY A 323 14.55 -13.32 9.95
N ASP A 324 15.72 -12.73 9.72
CA ASP A 324 16.02 -11.83 8.59
C ASP A 324 15.04 -10.65 8.46
N GLY A 325 14.50 -10.17 9.60
CA GLY A 325 13.50 -9.11 9.64
C GLY A 325 12.12 -9.52 9.10
N ARG A 326 11.91 -10.80 8.81
CA ARG A 326 10.65 -11.36 8.34
C ARG A 326 9.75 -11.69 9.51
N LYS A 327 8.47 -11.32 9.40
CA LYS A 327 7.44 -11.66 10.38
C LYS A 327 6.23 -12.31 9.74
N VAL A 328 5.66 -13.30 10.40
CA VAL A 328 4.60 -14.16 9.86
C VAL A 328 3.52 -14.40 10.91
N ALA A 329 2.26 -14.30 10.52
CA ALA A 329 1.12 -14.62 11.39
C ALA A 329 0.62 -16.04 11.09
N CYS A 330 1.36 -17.06 11.54
CA CYS A 330 0.99 -18.45 11.32
C CYS A 330 1.44 -19.36 12.47
N TRP A 331 0.55 -20.25 12.91
CA TRP A 331 0.84 -21.21 13.98
C TRP A 331 1.97 -22.19 13.65
N GLY A 332 2.27 -22.43 12.37
CA GLY A 332 3.39 -23.27 11.97
C GLY A 332 4.77 -22.69 12.29
N TYR A 333 4.87 -21.40 12.61
CA TYR A 333 6.13 -20.72 12.94
C TYR A 333 6.24 -20.30 14.42
N VAL A 334 5.30 -20.74 15.26
CA VAL A 334 5.32 -20.41 16.70
C VAL A 334 6.45 -21.20 17.37
N GLY A 335 7.41 -20.48 17.96
CA GLY A 335 8.64 -21.03 18.54
C GLY A 335 9.87 -20.99 17.63
N ALA A 336 9.75 -20.50 16.38
CA ALA A 336 10.86 -20.45 15.42
C ALA A 336 11.98 -19.45 15.79
N SER A 337 11.73 -18.53 16.72
CA SER A 337 12.73 -17.57 17.23
C SER A 337 13.91 -18.27 17.93
N ASP A 338 13.71 -19.49 18.45
CA ASP A 338 14.70 -20.25 19.21
C ASP A 338 15.38 -21.37 18.40
N VAL A 339 15.08 -21.48 17.09
CA VAL A 339 15.57 -22.54 16.19
C VAL A 339 16.59 -21.96 15.21
N GLU A 340 17.63 -22.72 14.84
CA GLU A 340 18.63 -22.27 13.85
C GLU A 340 17.99 -22.02 12.46
N PRO A 341 18.46 -21.02 11.68
CA PRO A 341 17.85 -20.61 10.40
C PRO A 341 17.58 -21.75 9.41
N ALA A 342 18.45 -22.76 9.36
CA ALA A 342 18.34 -23.90 8.45
C ALA A 342 17.18 -24.86 8.76
N GLU A 343 16.58 -24.79 9.95
CA GLU A 343 15.48 -25.66 10.41
C GLU A 343 14.15 -24.88 10.56
N ARG A 344 14.10 -23.60 10.16
CA ARG A 344 12.93 -22.72 10.37
C ARG A 344 11.78 -22.94 9.39
N ASP A 345 11.97 -23.67 8.30
CA ASP A 345 10.92 -23.99 7.33
C ASP A 345 9.99 -25.11 7.84
N LEU A 346 9.23 -24.78 8.88
CA LEU A 346 8.26 -25.69 9.51
C LEU A 346 7.03 -25.93 8.64
N ILE A 347 6.75 -25.05 7.67
CA ILE A 347 5.67 -25.23 6.69
C ILE A 347 6.30 -25.53 5.32
N PRO A 348 6.11 -26.75 4.78
CA PRO A 348 6.59 -27.08 3.45
C PRO A 348 5.97 -26.17 2.38
N ALA A 349 6.71 -25.92 1.31
CA ALA A 349 6.17 -25.26 0.13
C ALA A 349 4.91 -26.02 -0.35
N LEU A 350 3.82 -25.31 -0.66
CA LEU A 350 2.58 -25.92 -1.17
C LEU A 350 2.88 -27.01 -2.24
N GLY A 351 2.21 -28.15 -2.24
CA GLY A 351 2.46 -29.19 -3.26
C GLY A 351 3.80 -29.95 -3.18
N SER A 352 4.70 -29.69 -2.22
CA SER A 352 5.75 -30.66 -1.90
C SER A 352 5.11 -31.90 -1.25
N ALA A 353 5.42 -33.10 -1.74
CA ALA A 353 4.92 -34.34 -1.15
C ALA A 353 5.32 -34.43 0.34
N ARG A 354 4.37 -34.75 1.23
CA ARG A 354 4.68 -35.01 2.64
C ARG A 354 5.67 -36.18 2.71
N VAL A 355 6.91 -35.93 3.16
CA VAL A 355 7.68 -36.99 3.81
C VAL A 355 7.00 -37.19 5.16
N GLY A 356 6.30 -38.30 5.32
CA GLY A 356 5.54 -38.59 6.53
C GLY A 356 6.45 -38.56 7.75
N VAL A 357 6.15 -37.67 8.69
CA VAL A 357 6.64 -37.81 10.07
C VAL A 357 5.72 -38.83 10.72
N SER A 358 6.27 -40.03 10.96
CA SER A 358 5.61 -41.08 11.72
C SER A 358 5.30 -40.62 13.14
N ALA A 359 4.24 -41.22 13.68
CA ALA A 359 3.61 -40.98 14.99
C ALA A 359 4.54 -40.78 16.20
#